data_AF-A0A7W6EI52-F1
#
_entry.id   AF-A0A7W6EI52-F1
#
_cell.length_a   1.000
_cell.length_b   1.000
_cell.length_c   1.000
_cell.angle_alpha   90.00
_cell.angle_beta   90.00
_cell.angle_gamma   90.00
#
_symmetry.space_group_name_H-M   'P 1'
#
loop_
_entity.id
_entity.type
_entity.pdbx_description
1 polymer ?
#
loop_
_entity_poly.entity_id
_entity_poly.type
_entity_poly.pdbx_seq_one_letter_code
_entity_poly.pdbx_strand_id
1 'polypeptide(L)'
;MSIDIKHAIWWGALSAIEQWKKSRHISDEALVEAARTKNLNGKLIHKFALEYQVFRFPLNLHDRRTERLQAIAEVLEINYSPKINDNDHTAELAQRWFKTIGDVHATLARYGAAANLRSFSMKALWLYQPEHATMWDSFAVRGLKSLADTKHPREIKSETAAAAFLHSFEDIFKRHEALINSAIKPAEEITGVRYKYPRRVLDKALWLLGNKGEEQRDAAFNRLTGLYPEATAEFLGTPPHA
;
A
#
# COMPACT_ATOMS: atom_id res chain seq x y z
N MET A 1 -4.75 -24.56 2.17
CA MET A 1 -3.29 -24.56 1.94
C MET A 1 -2.67 -23.42 2.74
N SER A 2 -1.63 -23.65 3.54
CA SER A 2 -0.94 -22.58 4.25
C SER A 2 -0.05 -21.82 3.26
N ILE A 3 -0.29 -20.53 3.06
CA ILE A 3 0.55 -19.68 2.20
C ILE A 3 1.80 -19.30 3.00
N ASP A 4 2.97 -19.74 2.56
CA ASP A 4 4.23 -19.27 3.14
C ASP A 4 4.64 -17.90 2.57
N ILE A 5 5.71 -17.31 3.13
CA ILE A 5 6.19 -16.00 2.70
C ILE A 5 6.71 -15.97 1.26
N LYS A 6 7.27 -17.07 0.75
CA LYS A 6 7.77 -17.16 -0.63
C LYS A 6 6.60 -17.06 -1.60
N HIS A 7 5.55 -17.82 -1.35
CA HIS A 7 4.30 -17.74 -2.11
C HIS A 7 3.71 -16.34 -2.02
N ALA A 8 3.58 -15.78 -0.81
CA ALA A 8 3.02 -14.45 -0.62
C ALA A 8 3.80 -13.36 -1.37
N ILE A 9 5.14 -13.44 -1.43
CA ILE A 9 5.98 -12.50 -2.19
C ILE A 9 5.79 -12.64 -3.69
N TRP A 10 5.76 -13.86 -4.23
CA TRP A 10 5.47 -14.10 -5.65
C TRP A 10 4.15 -13.46 -6.08
N TRP A 11 3.09 -13.75 -5.31
CA TRP A 11 1.77 -13.17 -5.54
C TRP A 11 1.74 -11.67 -5.32
N GLY A 12 2.51 -11.20 -4.34
CA GLY A 12 2.68 -9.78 -4.09
C GLY A 12 3.24 -9.05 -5.31
N ALA A 13 4.24 -9.64 -5.99
CA ALA A 13 4.84 -9.09 -7.19
C ALA A 13 3.84 -9.07 -8.34
N LEU A 14 3.25 -10.22 -8.70
CA LEU A 14 2.24 -10.29 -9.75
C LEU A 14 1.07 -9.33 -9.50
N SER A 15 0.54 -9.28 -8.28
CA SER A 15 -0.57 -8.40 -7.92
C SER A 15 -0.19 -6.92 -8.01
N ALA A 16 0.99 -6.54 -7.52
CA ALA A 16 1.47 -5.16 -7.57
C ALA A 16 1.66 -4.69 -9.02
N ILE A 17 2.26 -5.52 -9.88
CA ILE A 17 2.54 -5.17 -11.28
C ILE A 17 1.26 -5.22 -12.12
N GLU A 18 0.37 -6.18 -11.90
CA GLU A 18 -0.92 -6.19 -12.58
C GLU A 18 -1.80 -5.01 -12.19
N GLN A 19 -1.75 -4.55 -10.93
CA GLN A 19 -2.42 -3.31 -10.52
C GLN A 19 -1.78 -2.08 -11.18
N TRP A 20 -0.46 -2.05 -11.26
CA TRP A 20 0.30 -1.03 -11.99
C TRP A 20 -0.12 -0.95 -13.47
N LYS A 21 -0.38 -2.10 -14.10
CA LYS A 21 -0.80 -2.23 -15.51
C LYS A 21 -2.30 -1.93 -15.74
N LYS A 22 -3.19 -2.43 -14.87
CA LYS A 22 -4.65 -2.50 -15.10
C LYS A 22 -5.43 -1.23 -14.80
N SER A 23 -4.77 -0.17 -14.36
CA SER A 23 -5.41 1.11 -14.07
C SER A 23 -5.94 1.77 -15.36
N ARG A 24 -7.16 1.40 -15.76
CA ARG A 24 -7.78 1.76 -17.05
C ARG A 24 -7.93 3.26 -17.33
N HIS A 25 -7.66 4.13 -16.34
CA HIS A 25 -7.86 5.57 -16.49
C HIS A 25 -6.70 6.45 -15.99
N ILE A 26 -5.92 6.05 -14.98
CA ILE A 26 -4.71 6.74 -14.46
C ILE A 26 -3.89 5.70 -13.67
N SER A 27 -2.63 5.44 -14.03
CA SER A 27 -1.77 4.48 -13.33
C SER A 27 -1.27 4.96 -11.98
N ASP A 28 -0.87 4.01 -11.14
CA ASP A 28 -0.09 4.30 -9.94
C ASP A 28 1.14 5.16 -10.31
N GLU A 29 1.73 4.96 -11.49
CA GLU A 29 2.79 5.84 -12.02
C GLU A 29 2.36 7.28 -12.16
N ALA A 30 1.21 7.51 -12.79
CA ALA A 30 0.69 8.86 -12.98
C ALA A 30 0.26 9.49 -11.64
N LEU A 31 -0.17 8.71 -10.65
CA LEU A 31 -0.46 9.22 -9.30
C LEU A 31 0.81 9.58 -8.54
N VAL A 32 1.84 8.72 -8.59
CA VAL A 32 3.16 9.00 -8.00
C VAL A 32 3.82 10.20 -8.68
N GLU A 33 3.77 10.28 -10.00
CA GLU A 33 4.33 11.39 -10.76
C GLU A 33 3.58 12.69 -10.48
N ALA A 34 2.25 12.66 -10.38
CA ALA A 34 1.47 13.82 -9.97
C ALA A 34 1.83 14.28 -8.55
N ALA A 35 2.05 13.35 -7.61
CA ALA A 35 2.50 13.67 -6.26
C ALA A 35 3.92 14.30 -6.27
N ARG A 36 4.86 13.74 -7.04
CA ARG A 36 6.23 14.27 -7.17
C ARG A 36 6.30 15.65 -7.80
N THR A 37 5.47 15.88 -8.82
CA THR A 37 5.42 17.16 -9.54
C THR A 37 4.50 18.18 -8.88
N LYS A 38 3.98 17.88 -7.68
CA LYS A 38 3.06 18.75 -6.93
C LYS A 38 1.77 19.10 -7.68
N ASN A 39 1.35 18.20 -8.56
CA ASN A 39 0.16 18.31 -9.41
C ASN A 39 -0.99 17.41 -8.94
N LEU A 40 -0.91 16.90 -7.70
CA LEU A 40 -1.98 16.11 -7.11
C LEU A 40 -3.17 17.03 -6.78
N ASN A 41 -4.34 16.74 -7.35
CA ASN A 41 -5.57 17.52 -7.16
C ASN A 41 -6.71 16.67 -6.60
N GLY A 42 -7.82 17.30 -6.21
CA GLY A 42 -8.97 16.61 -5.63
C GLY A 42 -9.52 15.45 -6.48
N LYS A 43 -9.43 15.51 -7.82
CA LYS A 43 -9.87 14.41 -8.71
C LYS A 43 -8.96 13.19 -8.58
N LEU A 44 -7.64 13.40 -8.52
CA LEU A 44 -6.66 12.32 -8.34
C LEU A 44 -6.78 11.68 -6.94
N ILE A 45 -6.98 12.51 -5.90
CA ILE A 45 -7.26 12.03 -4.54
C ILE A 45 -8.53 11.18 -4.49
N HIS A 46 -9.60 11.62 -5.16
CA HIS A 46 -10.84 10.86 -5.20
C HIS A 46 -10.64 9.49 -5.86
N LYS A 47 -9.90 9.46 -6.98
CA LYS A 47 -9.60 8.24 -7.71
C LYS A 47 -8.75 7.27 -6.90
N PHE A 48 -7.66 7.75 -6.31
CA PHE A 48 -6.84 6.98 -5.38
C PHE A 48 -7.70 6.35 -4.30
N ALA A 49 -8.61 7.13 -3.73
CA ALA A 49 -9.41 6.63 -2.63
C ALA A 49 -10.44 5.55 -3.01
N LEU A 50 -10.97 5.62 -4.23
CA LEU A 50 -11.80 4.57 -4.82
C LEU A 50 -10.98 3.30 -5.12
N GLU A 51 -9.83 3.44 -5.78
CA GLU A 51 -8.98 2.32 -6.19
C GLU A 51 -8.44 1.54 -4.98
N TYR A 52 -8.12 2.23 -3.89
CA TYR A 52 -7.57 1.63 -2.68
C TYR A 52 -8.61 1.35 -1.59
N GLN A 53 -9.90 1.47 -1.93
CA GLN A 53 -11.05 1.21 -1.06
C GLN A 53 -10.90 1.82 0.34
N VAL A 54 -10.28 3.00 0.42
CA VAL A 54 -9.99 3.67 1.70
C VAL A 54 -11.22 4.37 2.26
N PHE A 55 -12.22 4.62 1.42
CA PHE A 55 -13.56 5.02 1.84
C PHE A 55 -14.40 3.76 2.11
N ARG A 56 -14.33 3.22 3.33
CA ARG A 56 -15.23 2.13 3.76
C ARG A 56 -16.68 2.57 3.91
N PHE A 57 -16.89 3.87 4.04
CA PHE A 57 -18.19 4.54 3.96
C PHE A 57 -18.04 5.63 2.91
N PRO A 58 -19.08 5.92 2.10
CA PRO A 58 -19.05 7.09 1.25
C PRO A 58 -18.68 8.26 2.15
N LEU A 59 -17.57 8.93 1.85
CA LEU A 59 -17.30 10.21 2.49
C LEU A 59 -18.58 11.00 2.26
N ASN A 60 -19.26 11.39 3.34
CA ASN A 60 -20.48 12.18 3.26
C ASN A 60 -20.05 13.60 2.83
N LEU A 61 -19.69 13.72 1.56
CA LEU A 61 -19.18 14.90 0.87
C LEU A 61 -20.28 15.52 0.00
N HIS A 62 -21.55 15.17 0.23
CA HIS A 62 -22.63 15.63 -0.64
C HIS A 62 -22.63 17.15 -0.81
N ASP A 63 -22.15 17.89 0.19
CA ASP A 63 -21.78 19.30 0.06
C ASP A 63 -20.24 19.49 -0.02
N ARG A 64 -19.79 20.29 -1.00
CA ARG A 64 -18.40 20.77 -1.14
C ARG A 64 -17.34 19.69 -1.33
N ARG A 65 -17.69 18.58 -1.98
CA ARG A 65 -16.77 17.45 -2.26
C ARG A 65 -15.47 17.90 -2.90
N THR A 66 -15.54 18.73 -3.93
CA THR A 66 -14.36 19.19 -4.67
C THR A 66 -13.43 19.98 -3.75
N GLU A 67 -13.97 20.93 -2.99
CA GLU A 67 -13.18 21.77 -2.08
C GLU A 67 -12.58 20.97 -0.94
N ARG A 68 -13.33 20.00 -0.38
CA ARG A 68 -12.82 19.11 0.67
C ARG A 68 -11.67 18.24 0.18
N LEU A 69 -11.81 17.65 -1.01
CA LEU A 69 -10.75 16.83 -1.62
C LEU A 69 -9.53 17.67 -1.99
N GLN A 70 -9.75 18.90 -2.45
CA GLN A 70 -8.67 19.84 -2.76
C GLN A 70 -7.92 20.25 -1.49
N ALA A 71 -8.63 20.59 -0.41
CA ALA A 71 -8.02 20.92 0.87
C ALA A 71 -7.24 19.73 1.47
N ILE A 72 -7.72 18.49 1.27
CA ILE A 72 -6.96 17.29 1.63
C ILE A 72 -5.67 17.20 0.78
N ALA A 73 -5.75 17.40 -0.54
CA ALA A 73 -4.58 17.34 -1.41
C ALA A 73 -3.50 18.35 -0.98
N GLU A 74 -3.89 19.57 -0.62
CA GLU A 74 -2.98 20.60 -0.11
C GLU A 74 -2.28 20.18 1.20
N VAL A 75 -3.01 19.60 2.14
CA VAL A 75 -2.43 19.09 3.39
C VAL A 75 -1.45 17.95 3.15
N LEU A 76 -1.78 17.03 2.24
CA LEU A 76 -0.88 15.93 1.87
C LEU A 76 0.39 16.46 1.23
N GLU A 77 0.26 17.39 0.29
CA GLU A 77 1.37 18.04 -0.42
C GLU A 77 2.35 18.72 0.57
N ILE A 78 1.81 19.50 1.52
CA ILE A 78 2.63 20.20 2.53
C ILE A 78 3.43 19.21 3.38
N ASN A 79 2.80 18.12 3.82
CA ASN A 79 3.39 17.22 4.80
C ASN A 79 4.24 16.09 4.19
N TYR A 80 3.90 15.63 2.98
CA TYR A 80 4.49 14.43 2.40
C TYR A 80 5.46 14.71 1.25
N SER A 81 5.35 15.85 0.55
CA SER A 81 6.26 16.18 -0.56
C SER A 81 7.71 16.50 -0.17
N PRO A 82 8.04 17.01 1.03
CA PRO A 82 9.44 17.19 1.40
C PRO A 82 10.20 15.85 1.31
N LYS A 83 11.40 15.82 0.74
CA LYS A 83 12.19 14.58 0.66
C LYS A 83 12.49 14.04 2.06
N ILE A 84 12.43 12.72 2.20
CA ILE A 84 12.83 12.02 3.41
C ILE A 84 14.33 11.75 3.35
N ASN A 85 14.99 11.75 4.51
CA ASN A 85 16.40 11.39 4.60
C ASN A 85 16.55 9.85 4.58
N ASP A 86 17.47 9.35 3.76
CA ASP A 86 17.73 7.91 3.60
C ASP A 86 18.25 7.23 4.88
N ASN A 87 18.83 7.97 5.83
CA ASN A 87 19.59 7.39 6.93
C ASN A 87 18.81 7.06 8.22
N ASP A 88 17.52 7.37 8.31
CA ASP A 88 16.55 6.79 9.27
C ASP A 88 15.14 7.29 8.93
N HIS A 89 14.56 6.75 7.86
CA HIS A 89 13.26 7.19 7.36
C HIS A 89 12.09 6.79 8.27
N THR A 90 12.26 5.83 9.17
CA THR A 90 11.13 5.22 9.90
C THR A 90 10.51 6.15 10.93
N ALA A 91 11.32 6.82 11.74
CA ALA A 91 10.86 7.82 12.71
C ALA A 91 10.27 9.04 12.00
N GLU A 92 10.93 9.52 10.95
CA GLU A 92 10.45 10.65 10.14
C GLU A 92 9.11 10.34 9.47
N LEU A 93 8.98 9.15 8.87
CA LEU A 93 7.73 8.66 8.30
C LEU A 93 6.64 8.61 9.36
N ALA A 94 6.89 8.02 10.53
CA ALA A 94 5.92 7.92 11.62
C ALA A 94 5.41 9.30 12.09
N GLN A 95 6.33 10.26 12.23
CA GLN A 95 6.00 11.63 12.61
C GLN A 95 5.15 12.33 11.56
N ARG A 96 5.60 12.32 10.29
CA ARG A 96 4.84 12.90 9.16
C ARG A 96 3.45 12.28 9.09
N TRP A 97 3.40 10.98 9.28
CA TRP A 97 2.17 10.22 9.24
C TRP A 97 1.15 10.69 10.27
N PHE A 98 1.58 10.81 11.52
CA PHE A 98 0.71 11.20 12.63
C PHE A 98 0.29 12.67 12.51
N LYS A 99 1.24 13.55 12.16
CA LYS A 99 0.99 14.96 11.90
C LYS A 99 -0.06 15.15 10.81
N THR A 100 0.09 14.47 9.67
CA THR A 100 -0.85 14.59 8.55
C THR A 100 -2.25 14.10 8.90
N ILE A 101 -2.40 13.05 9.71
CA ILE A 101 -3.72 12.62 10.19
C ILE A 101 -4.39 13.74 11.00
N GLY A 102 -3.64 14.41 11.88
CA GLY A 102 -4.11 15.57 12.63
C GLY A 102 -4.50 16.75 11.74
N ASP A 103 -3.63 17.11 10.79
CA ASP A 103 -3.86 18.24 9.89
C ASP A 103 -5.04 18.02 8.93
N VAL A 104 -5.21 16.79 8.41
CA VAL A 104 -6.37 16.42 7.59
C VAL A 104 -7.66 16.51 8.41
N HIS A 105 -7.64 16.03 9.66
CA HIS A 105 -8.80 16.12 10.53
C HIS A 105 -9.18 17.58 10.85
N ALA A 106 -8.20 18.40 11.21
CA ALA A 106 -8.40 19.83 11.48
C ALA A 106 -8.90 20.59 10.25
N THR A 107 -8.39 20.26 9.06
CA THR A 107 -8.81 20.86 7.80
C THR A 107 -10.26 20.49 7.49
N LEU A 108 -10.63 19.22 7.64
CA LEU A 108 -11.99 18.76 7.37
C LEU A 108 -13.03 19.26 8.37
N ALA A 109 -12.65 19.51 9.62
CA ALA A 109 -13.55 20.08 10.63
C ALA A 109 -14.12 21.45 10.21
N ARG A 110 -13.40 22.21 9.36
CA ARG A 110 -13.86 23.49 8.78
C ARG A 110 -15.03 23.34 7.80
N TYR A 111 -15.29 22.11 7.34
CA TYR A 111 -16.34 21.77 6.38
C TYR A 111 -17.49 20.95 6.99
N GLY A 112 -17.56 20.87 8.33
CA GLY A 112 -18.59 20.13 9.06
C GLY A 112 -18.13 18.76 9.56
N ALA A 113 -19.05 17.81 9.68
CA ALA A 113 -18.75 16.47 10.20
C ALA A 113 -17.57 15.83 9.42
N ALA A 114 -16.47 15.59 10.13
CA ALA A 114 -15.26 15.04 9.55
C ALA A 114 -15.35 13.52 9.48
N ALA A 115 -15.10 12.96 8.30
CA ALA A 115 -14.93 11.53 8.16
C ALA A 115 -13.58 11.10 8.74
N ASN A 116 -13.53 9.87 9.27
CA ASN A 116 -12.28 9.27 9.71
C ASN A 116 -11.41 8.92 8.49
N LEU A 117 -10.51 9.83 8.12
CA LEU A 117 -9.57 9.65 7.01
C LEU A 117 -8.21 9.09 7.44
N ARG A 118 -8.09 8.52 8.64
CA ARG A 118 -6.81 7.96 9.10
C ARG A 118 -6.24 6.99 8.08
N SER A 119 -6.96 5.92 7.73
CA SER A 119 -6.50 4.91 6.75
C SER A 119 -6.14 5.53 5.39
N PHE A 120 -6.89 6.55 4.95
CA PHE A 120 -6.59 7.27 3.72
C PHE A 120 -5.25 8.03 3.82
N SER A 121 -5.09 8.89 4.84
CA SER A 121 -3.84 9.61 5.09
C SER A 121 -2.67 8.66 5.26
N MET A 122 -2.96 7.45 5.75
CA MET A 122 -2.01 6.37 5.89
C MET A 122 -1.51 5.75 4.59
N LYS A 123 -2.40 5.47 3.65
CA LYS A 123 -1.96 4.97 2.35
C LYS A 123 -1.40 6.07 1.46
N ALA A 124 -1.83 7.33 1.64
CA ALA A 124 -1.42 8.44 0.80
C ALA A 124 0.09 8.76 0.91
N LEU A 125 0.72 8.48 2.06
CA LEU A 125 2.17 8.68 2.24
C LEU A 125 3.00 7.92 1.19
N TRP A 126 2.55 6.71 0.82
CA TRP A 126 3.18 5.91 -0.24
C TRP A 126 3.19 6.62 -1.60
N LEU A 127 2.18 7.43 -1.94
CA LEU A 127 2.18 8.15 -3.22
C LEU A 127 3.36 9.13 -3.35
N TYR A 128 3.73 9.75 -2.24
CA TYR A 128 4.79 10.76 -2.19
C TYR A 128 6.16 10.15 -1.95
N GLN A 129 6.21 9.04 -1.21
CA GLN A 129 7.44 8.40 -0.76
C GLN A 129 7.44 6.89 -1.07
N PRO A 130 7.18 6.47 -2.32
CA PRO A 130 6.97 5.05 -2.63
C PRO A 130 8.25 4.20 -2.46
N GLU A 131 9.42 4.85 -2.44
CA GLU A 131 10.71 4.24 -2.10
C GLU A 131 10.83 3.87 -0.62
N HIS A 132 10.17 4.59 0.29
CA HIS A 132 10.39 4.48 1.73
C HIS A 132 9.17 4.00 2.51
N ALA A 133 7.97 4.36 2.05
CA ALA A 133 6.74 4.13 2.76
C ALA A 133 6.05 2.82 2.34
N THR A 134 5.13 2.39 3.19
CA THR A 134 4.24 1.25 2.99
C THR A 134 2.81 1.75 2.86
N MET A 135 2.02 1.11 2.01
CA MET A 135 0.57 1.23 2.06
C MET A 135 0.04 0.42 3.22
N TRP A 136 -0.12 1.08 4.36
CA TRP A 136 -0.70 0.45 5.53
C TRP A 136 -2.11 -0.12 5.29
N ASP A 137 -2.34 -1.30 5.84
CA ASP A 137 -3.66 -1.88 6.04
C ASP A 137 -3.67 -2.72 7.32
N SER A 138 -4.83 -2.81 7.97
CA SER A 138 -5.13 -3.77 9.03
C SER A 138 -4.79 -5.23 8.68
N PHE A 139 -4.77 -5.58 7.39
CA PHE A 139 -4.29 -6.88 6.93
C PHE A 139 -2.76 -6.96 6.97
N ALA A 140 -2.03 -5.92 6.56
CA ALA A 140 -0.57 -5.90 6.63
C ALA A 140 -0.07 -6.04 8.08
N VAL A 141 -0.73 -5.40 9.05
CA VAL A 141 -0.44 -5.57 10.49
C VAL A 141 -0.61 -7.04 10.92
N ARG A 142 -1.66 -7.72 10.45
CA ARG A 142 -1.87 -9.15 10.73
C ARG A 142 -0.83 -10.04 10.07
N GLY A 143 -0.45 -9.73 8.83
CA GLY A 143 0.62 -10.41 8.11
C GLY A 143 1.95 -10.30 8.85
N LEU A 144 2.32 -9.10 9.31
CA LEU A 144 3.54 -8.91 10.11
C LEU A 144 3.52 -9.75 11.38
N LYS A 145 2.40 -9.74 12.12
CA LYS A 145 2.23 -10.57 13.30
C LYS A 145 2.44 -12.06 13.00
N SER A 146 2.02 -12.55 11.83
CA SER A 146 2.20 -13.94 11.44
C SER A 146 3.65 -14.32 11.12
N LEU A 147 4.48 -13.35 10.72
CA LEU A 147 5.88 -13.59 10.29
C LEU A 147 6.92 -13.28 11.36
N ALA A 148 6.68 -12.26 12.18
CA ALA A 148 7.67 -11.71 13.11
C ALA A 148 7.36 -12.03 14.57
N ASP A 149 6.24 -12.70 14.86
CA ASP A 149 5.67 -12.87 16.20
C ASP A 149 5.58 -11.54 17.01
N THR A 150 5.57 -10.41 16.30
CA THR A 150 5.50 -9.08 16.92
C THR A 150 4.06 -8.73 17.26
N LYS A 151 3.84 -8.29 18.49
CA LYS A 151 2.54 -7.81 18.96
C LYS A 151 2.34 -6.35 18.55
N HIS A 152 1.90 -6.13 17.31
CA HIS A 152 1.36 -4.83 16.91
C HIS A 152 -0.11 -4.68 17.33
N PRO A 153 -0.55 -3.49 17.75
CA PRO A 153 -1.97 -3.23 17.96
C PRO A 153 -2.72 -3.38 16.63
N ARG A 154 -3.97 -3.87 16.69
CA ARG A 154 -4.82 -4.00 15.48
C ARG A 154 -5.01 -2.66 14.75
N GLU A 155 -4.93 -1.56 15.49
CA GLU A 155 -5.05 -0.20 14.99
C GLU A 155 -3.84 0.61 15.46
N ILE A 156 -3.22 1.38 14.56
CA ILE A 156 -2.15 2.30 14.89
C ILE A 156 -2.80 3.62 15.34
N LYS A 157 -2.73 3.91 16.65
CA LYS A 157 -3.35 5.11 17.26
C LYS A 157 -2.38 6.13 17.80
N SER A 158 -1.08 5.83 17.81
CA SER A 158 -0.02 6.71 18.29
C SER A 158 1.16 6.69 17.34
N GLU A 159 1.97 7.75 17.40
CA GLU A 159 3.24 7.85 16.69
C GLU A 159 4.19 6.70 17.05
N THR A 160 4.30 6.35 18.33
CA THR A 160 5.13 5.22 18.79
C THR A 160 4.68 3.89 18.17
N ALA A 161 3.37 3.66 18.06
CA ALA A 161 2.86 2.45 17.41
C ALA A 161 3.11 2.46 15.88
N ALA A 162 3.10 3.65 15.27
CA ALA A 162 3.42 3.82 13.85
C ALA A 162 4.91 3.54 13.59
N ALA A 163 5.80 4.10 14.41
CA ALA A 163 7.24 3.84 14.36
C ALA A 163 7.53 2.35 14.55
N ALA A 164 6.95 1.71 15.58
CA ALA A 164 7.14 0.29 15.82
C ALA A 164 6.68 -0.57 14.63
N PHE A 165 5.54 -0.25 14.02
CA PHE A 165 5.08 -0.93 12.80
C PHE A 165 6.05 -0.74 11.64
N LEU A 166 6.50 0.49 11.39
CA LEU A 166 7.43 0.80 10.29
C LEU A 166 8.79 0.11 10.47
N HIS A 167 9.32 0.08 11.70
CA HIS A 167 10.53 -0.68 12.00
C HIS A 167 10.36 -2.17 11.68
N SER A 168 9.28 -2.81 12.18
CA SER A 168 9.03 -4.22 11.89
C SER A 168 8.80 -4.49 10.40
N PHE A 169 8.17 -3.56 9.68
CA PHE A 169 8.04 -3.66 8.23
C PHE A 169 9.41 -3.61 7.55
N GLU A 170 10.26 -2.65 7.90
CA GLU A 170 11.60 -2.50 7.33
C GLU A 170 12.51 -3.69 7.64
N ASP A 171 12.43 -4.26 8.84
CA ASP A 171 13.19 -5.46 9.21
C ASP A 171 12.80 -6.66 8.34
N ILE A 172 11.50 -6.85 8.09
CA ILE A 172 10.99 -7.89 7.20
C ILE A 172 11.36 -7.60 5.74
N PHE A 173 11.29 -6.33 5.32
CA PHE A 173 11.71 -5.93 3.98
C PHE A 173 13.18 -6.26 3.75
N LYS A 174 14.09 -5.82 4.62
CA LYS A 174 15.54 -6.11 4.53
C LYS A 174 15.82 -7.61 4.53
N ARG A 175 15.11 -8.39 5.37
CA ARG A 175 15.27 -9.85 5.42
C ARG A 175 14.88 -10.54 4.11
N HIS A 176 13.89 -10.02 3.39
CA HIS A 176 13.34 -10.64 2.19
C HIS A 176 13.62 -9.86 0.90
N GLU A 177 14.45 -8.82 0.93
CA GLU A 177 14.70 -7.92 -0.18
C GLU A 177 15.19 -8.67 -1.43
N ALA A 178 16.15 -9.58 -1.27
CA ALA A 178 16.65 -10.41 -2.37
C ALA A 178 15.53 -11.25 -3.01
N LEU A 179 14.65 -11.83 -2.19
CA LEU A 179 13.53 -12.64 -2.66
C LEU A 179 12.48 -11.77 -3.39
N ILE A 180 12.16 -10.60 -2.83
CA ILE A 180 11.27 -9.62 -3.46
C ILE A 180 11.80 -9.22 -4.84
N ASN A 181 13.07 -8.85 -4.94
CA ASN A 181 13.69 -8.46 -6.21
C ASN A 181 13.72 -9.63 -7.20
N SER A 182 13.97 -10.86 -6.73
CA SER A 182 13.93 -12.05 -7.59
C SER A 182 12.52 -12.40 -8.09
N ALA A 183 11.46 -12.01 -7.37
CA ALA A 183 10.08 -12.20 -7.79
C ALA A 183 9.59 -11.13 -8.78
N ILE A 184 10.12 -9.90 -8.69
CA ILE A 184 9.74 -8.80 -9.58
C ILE A 184 10.10 -9.14 -11.03
N LYS A 185 11.35 -9.50 -11.31
CA LYS A 185 11.82 -9.74 -12.69
C LYS A 185 10.93 -10.71 -13.50
N PRO A 186 10.66 -11.94 -13.04
CA PRO A 186 9.77 -12.85 -13.77
C PRO A 186 8.34 -12.31 -13.88
N ALA A 187 7.85 -11.60 -12.87
CA ALA A 187 6.54 -10.95 -12.96
C ALA A 187 6.52 -9.79 -14.00
N GLU A 188 7.61 -9.03 -14.16
CA GLU A 188 7.76 -8.02 -15.22
C GLU A 188 7.75 -8.68 -16.61
N GLU A 189 8.43 -9.82 -16.78
CA GLU A 189 8.49 -10.58 -18.04
C GLU A 189 7.09 -11.07 -18.45
N ILE A 190 6.31 -11.59 -17.50
CA ILE A 190 4.95 -12.06 -17.72
C ILE A 190 3.99 -10.92 -18.08
N THR A 191 4.10 -9.80 -17.37
CA THR A 191 3.15 -8.69 -17.49
C THR A 191 3.54 -7.71 -18.59
N GLY A 192 4.81 -7.70 -19.02
CA GLY A 192 5.38 -6.77 -19.99
C GLY A 192 5.62 -5.36 -19.43
N VAL A 193 5.69 -5.21 -18.11
CA VAL A 193 5.72 -3.91 -17.42
C VAL A 193 6.89 -3.86 -16.46
N ARG A 194 7.71 -2.80 -16.54
CA ARG A 194 8.77 -2.53 -15.57
C ARG A 194 8.19 -1.96 -14.27
N TYR A 195 8.69 -2.43 -13.14
CA TYR A 195 8.18 -2.12 -11.81
C TYR A 195 9.29 -1.67 -10.87
N LYS A 196 9.08 -0.54 -10.19
CA LYS A 196 10.14 0.16 -9.44
C LYS A 196 9.96 0.17 -7.92
N TYR A 197 8.91 -0.47 -7.39
CA TYR A 197 8.48 -0.26 -5.99
C TYR A 197 8.49 -1.56 -5.17
N PRO A 198 9.66 -2.06 -4.73
CA PRO A 198 9.76 -3.35 -4.06
C PRO A 198 9.01 -3.39 -2.72
N ARG A 199 8.93 -2.29 -1.97
CA ARG A 199 8.14 -2.23 -0.71
C ARG A 199 6.66 -2.53 -0.93
N ARG A 200 6.14 -2.17 -2.10
CA ARG A 200 4.75 -2.44 -2.47
C ARG A 200 4.47 -3.93 -2.70
N VAL A 201 5.48 -4.69 -3.14
CA VAL A 201 5.41 -6.16 -3.21
C VAL A 201 5.22 -6.74 -1.82
N LEU A 202 5.99 -6.27 -0.84
CA LEU A 202 5.85 -6.71 0.55
C LEU A 202 4.49 -6.33 1.13
N ASP A 203 3.97 -5.13 0.87
CA ASP A 203 2.61 -4.75 1.30
C ASP A 203 1.56 -5.76 0.84
N LYS A 204 1.64 -6.18 -0.43
CA LYS A 204 0.72 -7.16 -1.00
C LYS A 204 0.91 -8.54 -0.38
N ALA A 205 2.15 -8.96 -0.16
CA ALA A 205 2.45 -10.22 0.51
C ALA A 205 1.88 -10.24 1.94
N LEU A 206 2.09 -9.18 2.73
CA LEU A 206 1.57 -9.06 4.08
C LEU A 206 0.05 -8.97 4.10
N TRP A 207 -0.55 -8.30 3.12
CA TRP A 207 -2.02 -8.29 2.95
C TRP A 207 -2.56 -9.70 2.73
N LEU A 208 -1.92 -10.51 1.87
CA LEU A 208 -2.31 -11.90 1.60
C LEU A 208 -2.21 -12.77 2.86
N LEU A 209 -1.10 -12.67 3.59
CA LEU A 209 -0.86 -13.44 4.81
C LEU A 209 -1.80 -13.04 5.95
N GLY A 210 -2.14 -11.75 6.04
CA GLY A 210 -3.06 -11.24 7.06
C GLY A 210 -4.55 -11.39 6.73
N ASN A 211 -4.89 -11.66 5.47
CA ASN A 211 -6.27 -11.87 5.03
C ASN A 211 -6.74 -13.28 5.39
N LYS A 212 -7.70 -13.35 6.33
CA LYS A 212 -8.27 -14.59 6.86
C LYS A 212 -9.50 -15.07 6.10
N GLY A 213 -10.02 -14.30 5.14
CA GLY A 213 -11.13 -14.73 4.29
C GLY A 213 -10.61 -15.71 3.25
N GLU A 214 -10.80 -17.01 3.48
CA GLU A 214 -10.38 -18.08 2.57
C GLU A 214 -10.91 -17.84 1.15
N GLU A 215 -12.20 -17.55 0.98
CA GLU A 215 -12.78 -17.33 -0.36
C GLU A 215 -12.18 -16.14 -1.13
N GLN A 216 -11.92 -14.99 -0.49
CA GLN A 216 -11.37 -13.82 -1.18
C GLN A 216 -9.89 -13.98 -1.51
N ARG A 217 -9.15 -14.62 -0.60
CA ARG A 217 -7.74 -14.96 -0.80
C ARG A 217 -7.61 -16.01 -1.90
N ASP A 218 -8.43 -17.05 -1.86
CA ASP A 218 -8.40 -18.17 -2.80
C ASP A 218 -8.95 -17.75 -4.16
N ALA A 219 -9.94 -16.85 -4.23
CA ALA A 219 -10.37 -16.26 -5.51
C ALA A 219 -9.30 -15.36 -6.13
N ALA A 220 -8.60 -14.55 -5.33
CA ALA A 220 -7.48 -13.74 -5.82
C ALA A 220 -6.31 -14.62 -6.29
N PHE A 221 -6.02 -15.69 -5.53
CA PHE A 221 -5.03 -16.71 -5.83
C PHE A 221 -5.38 -17.44 -7.12
N ASN A 222 -6.57 -18.05 -7.21
CA ASN A 222 -7.05 -18.82 -8.35
C ASN A 222 -7.16 -17.99 -9.63
N ARG A 223 -7.50 -16.70 -9.52
CA ARG A 223 -7.54 -15.81 -10.67
C ARG A 223 -6.14 -15.58 -11.25
N LEU A 224 -5.12 -15.42 -10.41
CA LEU A 224 -3.77 -15.12 -10.89
C LEU A 224 -3.00 -16.41 -11.25
N THR A 225 -3.18 -17.52 -10.54
CA THR A 225 -2.66 -18.85 -10.95
C THR A 225 -3.26 -19.29 -12.26
N GLY A 226 -4.57 -19.11 -12.45
CA GLY A 226 -5.24 -19.46 -13.70
C GLY A 226 -4.79 -18.61 -14.88
N LEU A 227 -4.29 -17.40 -14.64
CA LEU A 227 -3.72 -16.55 -15.69
C LEU A 227 -2.29 -16.96 -16.07
N TYR A 228 -1.50 -17.46 -15.10
CA TYR A 228 -0.07 -17.76 -15.28
C TYR A 228 0.37 -19.05 -14.57
N PRO A 229 -0.16 -20.24 -14.95
CA PRO A 229 0.07 -21.48 -14.21
C PRO A 229 1.51 -21.97 -14.30
N GLU A 230 2.13 -21.94 -15.48
CA GLU A 230 3.49 -22.44 -15.73
C GLU A 230 4.56 -21.60 -15.00
N ALA A 231 4.50 -20.28 -15.14
CA ALA A 231 5.46 -19.39 -14.47
C ALA A 231 5.32 -19.43 -12.94
N THR A 232 4.10 -19.64 -12.43
CA THR A 232 3.87 -19.83 -11.00
C THR A 232 4.49 -21.14 -10.52
N ALA A 233 4.30 -22.23 -11.26
CA ALA A 233 4.89 -23.53 -10.97
C ALA A 233 6.43 -23.47 -10.94
N GLU A 234 7.02 -22.84 -11.95
CA GLU A 234 8.47 -22.65 -12.06
C GLU A 234 9.04 -21.86 -10.86
N PHE A 235 8.47 -20.69 -10.55
CA PHE A 235 8.99 -19.85 -9.46
C PHE A 235 8.85 -20.52 -8.09
N LEU A 236 7.72 -21.19 -7.85
CA LEU A 236 7.46 -21.86 -6.58
C LEU A 236 8.25 -23.16 -6.44
N GLY A 237 8.72 -23.74 -7.54
CA GLY A 237 9.37 -25.06 -7.56
C GLY A 237 8.37 -26.19 -7.37
N THR A 238 7.11 -25.96 -7.76
CA THR A 238 6.05 -26.96 -7.75
C THR A 238 5.83 -27.46 -9.18
N PRO A 239 5.68 -28.77 -9.44
CA PRO A 239 5.37 -29.23 -10.79
C PRO A 239 4.06 -28.58 -11.28
N PRO A 240 3.99 -28.09 -12.52
CA PRO A 240 2.71 -27.66 -13.09
C PRO A 240 1.78 -28.87 -13.04
N HIS A 241 0.57 -28.67 -12.51
CA HIS A 241 -0.40 -29.74 -12.28
C HIS A 241 -0.44 -30.71 -13.48
N ALA A 242 -0.13 -31.99 -13.22
CA ALA A 242 -0.36 -33.09 -14.14
C ALA A 242 -1.86 -33.38 -14.27
#